data_AF-A0A2G9MYQ5-F1
#
_entry.id   AF-A0A2G9MYQ5-F1
#
_cell.length_a   1.000
_cell.length_b   1.000
_cell.length_c   1.000
_cell.angle_alpha   90.00
_cell.angle_beta   90.00
_cell.angle_gamma   90.00
#
_symmetry.space_group_name_H-M   'P 1'
#
loop_
_entity.id
_entity.type
_entity.pdbx_description
1 polymer ?
#
loop_
_entity_poly.entity_id
_entity_poly.type
_entity_poly.pdbx_seq_one_letter_code
_entity_poly.pdbx_strand_id
1 'polypeptide(L)'
;MLCKYSEEVQGLSEEIAFLANNSFFIGKKPLRLVHGGEAQMLAAAVRAGSKNLLMDERTTRMLCEEPHALARHLEEEFKCGVKIDFETLSKFGRIVGKPSFLRSTELLIIAYEKGYLSHFGEMERPALEASLYSLKFAGTSTSFDEIDSFLGKKGLK
;
A
#
# COMPACT_ATOMS: atom_id res chain seq x y z
N MET A 1 19.81 7.78 -6.99
CA MET A 1 19.98 8.40 -5.66
C MET A 1 19.11 7.61 -4.69
N LEU A 2 19.66 6.58 -4.05
CA LEU A 2 18.98 5.94 -2.91
C LEU A 2 18.91 6.99 -1.81
N CYS A 3 17.71 7.30 -1.29
CA CYS A 3 17.57 8.21 -0.16
C CYS A 3 18.54 7.75 0.94
N LYS A 4 19.61 8.53 1.16
CA LYS A 4 20.46 8.32 2.32
C LYS A 4 19.55 8.38 3.54
N TYR A 5 19.69 7.39 4.41
CA TYR A 5 19.04 7.32 5.72
C TYR A 5 19.48 8.55 6.53
N SER A 6 18.80 9.68 6.33
CA SER A 6 19.05 10.92 7.08
C SER A 6 18.24 10.87 8.37
N GLU A 7 18.81 11.34 9.47
CA GLU A 7 18.14 11.45 10.77
C GLU A 7 16.76 12.14 10.66
N GLU A 8 16.61 13.08 9.72
CA GLU A 8 15.34 13.76 9.42
C GLU A 8 14.23 12.82 8.92
N VAL A 9 14.56 11.83 8.09
CA VAL A 9 13.58 10.84 7.58
C VAL A 9 13.23 9.86 8.70
N GLN A 10 14.18 9.55 9.57
CA GLN A 10 13.93 8.69 10.72
C GLN A 10 12.97 9.37 11.71
N GLY A 11 13.23 10.61 12.11
CA GLY A 11 12.34 11.32 13.05
C GLY A 11 10.92 11.46 12.50
N LEU A 12 10.78 11.80 11.21
CA LEU A 12 9.47 11.86 10.56
C LEU A 12 8.80 10.49 10.45
N SER A 13 9.57 9.43 10.18
CA SER A 13 9.05 8.06 10.15
C SER A 13 8.52 7.61 11.52
N GLU A 14 9.20 7.97 12.60
CA GLU A 14 8.77 7.65 13.97
C GLU A 14 7.48 8.39 14.32
N GLU A 15 7.37 9.66 13.95
CA GLU A 15 6.16 10.47 14.12
C GLU A 15 4.97 9.90 13.31
N ILE A 16 5.19 9.59 12.03
CA ILE A 16 4.17 8.97 11.16
C ILE A 16 3.70 7.64 11.75
N ALA A 17 4.64 6.77 12.16
CA ALA A 17 4.30 5.48 12.77
C ALA A 17 3.53 5.64 14.08
N PHE A 18 3.93 6.61 14.92
CA PHE A 18 3.24 6.91 16.17
C PHE A 18 1.79 7.34 15.92
N LEU A 19 1.57 8.32 15.04
CA LEU A 19 0.24 8.84 14.76
C LEU A 19 -0.65 7.78 14.10
N ALA A 20 -0.12 7.06 13.09
CA ALA A 20 -0.85 5.97 12.44
C ALA A 20 -1.30 4.91 13.44
N ASN A 21 -0.36 4.41 14.25
CA ASN A 21 -0.61 3.31 15.18
C ASN A 21 -1.40 3.74 16.43
N ASN A 22 -1.68 5.04 16.63
CA ASN A 22 -2.52 5.54 17.71
C ASN A 22 -3.80 6.22 17.18
N SER A 23 -4.17 5.98 15.92
CA SER A 23 -5.38 6.57 15.33
C SER A 23 -6.60 5.62 15.33
N PHE A 24 -6.41 4.32 15.54
CA PHE A 24 -7.48 3.31 15.58
C PHE A 24 -7.35 2.43 16.82
N PHE A 25 -8.47 2.04 17.42
CA PHE A 25 -8.52 1.32 18.69
C PHE A 25 -9.55 0.19 18.70
N ILE A 26 -9.20 -0.92 19.35
CA ILE A 26 -10.15 -1.93 19.83
C ILE A 26 -10.23 -1.83 21.36
N GLY A 27 -11.38 -1.39 21.86
CA GLY A 27 -11.55 -1.05 23.28
C GLY A 27 -10.62 0.09 23.69
N LYS A 28 -9.62 -0.21 24.54
CA LYS A 28 -8.58 0.75 24.98
C LYS A 28 -7.22 0.51 24.33
N LYS A 29 -7.09 -0.49 23.45
CA LYS A 29 -5.80 -0.87 22.86
C LYS A 29 -5.67 -0.24 21.47
N PRO A 30 -4.58 0.50 21.20
CA PRO A 30 -4.29 0.99 19.86
C PRO A 30 -4.00 -0.17 18.91
N LEU A 31 -4.39 -0.01 17.64
CA LEU A 31 -4.07 -0.95 16.58
C LEU A 31 -2.79 -0.54 15.89
N ARG A 32 -1.86 -1.49 15.78
CA ARG A 32 -0.68 -1.34 14.94
C ARG A 32 -1.09 -1.54 13.49
N LEU A 33 -1.18 -0.45 12.74
CA LEU A 33 -1.57 -0.41 11.33
C LEU A 33 -0.38 -0.29 10.38
N VAL A 34 0.70 0.37 10.83
CA VAL A 34 1.85 0.72 10.00
C VAL A 34 3.14 0.17 10.62
N HIS A 35 3.94 -0.51 9.80
CA HIS A 35 5.28 -0.99 10.17
C HIS A 35 6.38 0.00 9.79
N GLY A 36 7.60 -0.22 10.30
CA GLY A 36 8.73 0.71 10.10
C GLY A 36 9.05 0.99 8.64
N GLY A 37 9.04 -0.05 7.78
CA GLY A 37 9.31 0.13 6.35
C GLY A 37 8.26 1.01 5.65
N GLU A 38 6.98 0.83 5.97
CA GLU A 38 5.88 1.63 5.42
C GLU A 38 5.97 3.09 5.89
N ALA A 39 6.22 3.30 7.19
CA ALA A 39 6.38 4.63 7.76
C ALA A 39 7.59 5.37 7.14
N GLN A 40 8.69 4.66 6.90
CA GLN A 40 9.86 5.21 6.23
C GLN A 40 9.55 5.59 4.78
N MET A 41 8.79 4.77 4.05
CA MET A 41 8.36 5.08 2.69
C MET A 41 7.46 6.31 2.63
N LEU A 42 6.50 6.44 3.56
CA LEU A 42 5.68 7.65 3.68
C LEU A 42 6.52 8.88 4.03
N ALA A 43 7.43 8.77 5.01
CA ALA A 43 8.34 9.85 5.39
C ALA A 43 9.22 10.29 4.21
N ALA A 44 9.80 9.33 3.47
CA ALA A 44 10.61 9.61 2.30
C ALA A 44 9.79 10.32 1.21
N ALA A 45 8.55 9.90 0.97
CA ALA A 45 7.65 10.55 0.01
C ALA A 45 7.38 12.02 0.39
N VAL A 46 7.06 12.27 1.66
CA VAL A 46 6.83 13.62 2.20
C VAL A 46 8.07 14.49 2.04
N ARG A 47 9.26 13.98 2.42
CA ARG A 47 10.52 14.73 2.29
C ARG A 47 10.92 15.00 0.84
N ALA A 48 10.66 14.04 -0.05
CA ALA A 48 10.91 14.21 -1.48
C ALA A 48 9.88 15.11 -2.18
N GLY A 49 8.79 15.49 -1.49
CA GLY A 49 7.65 16.18 -2.12
C GLY A 49 6.94 15.31 -3.17
N SER A 50 7.12 13.99 -3.12
CA SER A 50 6.48 13.07 -4.07
C SER A 50 5.06 12.76 -3.62
N LYS A 51 4.12 12.92 -4.56
CA LYS A 51 2.74 12.47 -4.36
C LYS A 51 2.56 11.00 -4.75
N ASN A 52 3.44 10.45 -5.58
CA ASN A 52 3.34 9.08 -6.07
C ASN A 52 4.21 8.17 -5.21
N LEU A 53 3.63 7.10 -4.69
CA LEU A 53 4.34 6.13 -3.85
C LEU A 53 4.02 4.70 -4.30
N LEU A 54 5.06 3.86 -4.40
CA LEU A 54 4.84 2.43 -4.54
C LEU A 54 4.60 1.82 -3.16
N MET A 55 3.41 1.26 -2.94
CA MET A 55 3.01 0.65 -1.67
C MET A 55 2.09 -0.54 -1.92
N ASP A 56 2.57 -1.73 -1.57
CA ASP A 56 1.80 -2.98 -1.72
C ASP A 56 0.88 -3.26 -0.53
N GLU A 57 1.20 -2.69 0.64
CA GLU A 57 0.45 -2.93 1.87
C GLU A 57 -0.90 -2.20 1.85
N ARG A 58 -1.97 -2.99 1.81
CA ARG A 58 -3.34 -2.49 1.69
C ARG A 58 -3.73 -1.63 2.87
N THR A 59 -3.34 -2.02 4.08
CA THR A 59 -3.70 -1.30 5.31
C THR A 59 -3.18 0.13 5.28
N THR A 60 -1.90 0.30 4.95
CA THR A 60 -1.24 1.61 4.83
C THR A 60 -1.86 2.49 3.75
N ARG A 61 -2.22 1.90 2.61
CA ARG A 61 -2.94 2.62 1.55
C ARG A 61 -4.31 3.10 2.00
N MET A 62 -5.12 2.20 2.55
CA MET A 62 -6.47 2.52 3.01
C MET A 62 -6.44 3.56 4.14
N LEU A 63 -5.44 3.52 5.01
CA LEU A 63 -5.24 4.54 6.06
C LEU A 63 -5.10 5.95 5.46
N CYS A 64 -4.36 6.07 4.36
CA CYS A 64 -4.11 7.35 3.69
C CYS A 64 -5.24 7.78 2.75
N GLU A 65 -5.85 6.83 2.03
CA GLU A 65 -6.86 7.11 1.01
C GLU A 65 -8.27 7.24 1.60
N GLU A 66 -8.67 6.28 2.44
CA GLU A 66 -10.06 6.06 2.88
C GLU A 66 -10.11 5.50 4.33
N PRO A 67 -9.64 6.24 5.35
CA PRO A 67 -9.49 5.73 6.72
C PRO A 67 -10.81 5.26 7.37
N HIS A 68 -11.95 5.81 6.95
CA HIS A 68 -13.27 5.35 7.40
C HIS A 68 -13.64 3.98 6.82
N ALA A 69 -13.25 3.71 5.58
CA ALA A 69 -13.40 2.39 4.98
C ALA A 69 -12.45 1.37 5.64
N LEU A 70 -11.26 1.82 6.05
CA LEU A 70 -10.33 1.00 6.83
C LEU A 70 -10.95 0.57 8.17
N ALA A 71 -11.58 1.49 8.92
CA ALA A 71 -12.25 1.12 10.18
C ALA A 71 -13.26 0.00 9.97
N ARG A 72 -14.16 0.14 8.99
CA ARG A 72 -15.16 -0.89 8.68
C ARG A 72 -14.53 -2.22 8.30
N HIS A 73 -13.45 -2.19 7.51
CA HIS A 73 -12.72 -3.39 7.15
C HIS A 73 -12.12 -4.10 8.36
N LEU A 74 -11.51 -3.35 9.28
CA LEU A 74 -10.96 -3.87 10.53
C LEU A 74 -12.06 -4.42 11.45
N GLU A 75 -13.24 -3.80 11.50
CA GLU A 75 -14.40 -4.31 12.26
C GLU A 75 -14.88 -5.65 11.71
N GLU A 76 -14.97 -5.76 10.39
CA GLU A 76 -15.35 -7.00 9.70
C GLU A 76 -14.31 -8.10 9.92
N GLU A 77 -13.03 -7.77 9.93
CA GLU A 77 -11.92 -8.71 10.14
C GLU A 77 -11.87 -9.20 11.58
N PHE A 78 -11.87 -8.28 12.56
CA PHE A 78 -11.73 -8.61 13.98
C PHE A 78 -13.05 -8.97 14.68
N LYS A 79 -14.20 -8.82 14.00
CA LYS A 79 -15.54 -9.06 14.56
C LYS A 79 -15.82 -8.28 15.85
N CYS A 80 -15.29 -7.07 15.95
CA CYS A 80 -15.49 -6.17 17.08
C CYS A 80 -15.46 -4.71 16.62
N GLY A 81 -15.97 -3.79 17.45
CA GLY A 81 -16.04 -2.37 17.11
C GLY A 81 -14.66 -1.69 17.11
N VAL A 82 -14.41 -0.85 16.10
CA VAL A 82 -13.17 -0.11 15.93
C VAL A 82 -13.45 1.39 16.10
N LYS A 83 -12.79 2.00 17.07
CA LYS A 83 -12.89 3.45 17.31
C LYS A 83 -11.76 4.19 16.62
N ILE A 84 -12.09 5.27 15.93
CA ILE A 84 -11.12 6.21 15.36
C ILE A 84 -10.87 7.36 16.35
N ASP A 85 -9.61 7.71 16.57
CA ASP A 85 -9.21 9.00 17.14
C ASP A 85 -9.01 10.00 16.00
N PHE A 86 -10.02 10.85 15.77
CA PHE A 86 -10.02 11.82 14.69
C PHE A 86 -8.97 12.92 14.86
N GLU A 87 -8.56 13.25 16.08
CA GLU A 87 -7.53 14.27 16.30
C GLU A 87 -6.17 13.74 15.83
N THR A 88 -5.83 12.53 16.27
CA THR A 88 -4.59 11.85 15.87
C THR A 88 -4.58 11.55 14.37
N LEU A 89 -5.69 11.06 13.82
CA LEU A 89 -5.83 10.82 12.38
C LEU A 89 -5.69 12.12 11.56
N SER A 90 -6.24 13.24 12.04
CA SER A 90 -6.11 14.53 11.37
C SER A 90 -4.66 15.03 11.36
N LYS A 91 -3.91 14.82 12.45
CA LYS A 91 -2.46 15.14 12.51
C LYS A 91 -1.69 14.30 11.50
N PHE A 92 -1.95 12.99 11.47
CA PHE A 92 -1.37 12.08 10.46
C PHE A 92 -1.63 12.57 9.03
N GLY A 93 -2.90 12.88 8.71
CA GLY A 93 -3.29 13.33 7.37
C GLY A 93 -2.67 14.68 6.96
N ARG A 94 -2.40 15.58 7.90
CA ARG A 94 -1.69 16.86 7.62
C ARG A 94 -0.23 16.63 7.23
N ILE A 95 0.41 15.61 7.79
CA ILE A 95 1.82 15.27 7.52
C ILE A 95 1.93 14.53 6.19
N VAL A 96 1.13 13.46 6.03
CA VAL A 96 1.24 12.55 4.88
C VAL A 96 0.51 13.09 3.64
N GLY A 97 -0.55 13.88 3.84
CA GLY A 97 -1.41 14.34 2.77
C GLY A 97 -2.22 13.20 2.15
N LYS A 98 -2.48 13.29 0.84
CA LYS A 98 -3.20 12.26 0.06
C LYS A 98 -2.31 11.75 -1.07
N PRO A 99 -1.38 10.81 -0.79
CA PRO A 99 -0.55 10.21 -1.82
C PRO A 99 -1.38 9.39 -2.81
N SER A 100 -0.90 9.28 -4.03
CA SER A 100 -1.38 8.37 -5.07
C SER A 100 -0.51 7.12 -5.02
N PHE A 101 -1.12 5.97 -4.78
CA PHE A 101 -0.39 4.72 -4.66
C PHE A 101 -0.34 3.96 -5.97
N LEU A 102 0.83 3.38 -6.26
CA LEU A 102 1.00 2.31 -7.24
C LEU A 102 1.37 1.02 -6.52
N ARG A 103 0.96 -0.12 -7.07
CA ARG A 103 1.40 -1.44 -6.61
C ARG A 103 2.48 -2.04 -7.50
N SER A 104 3.25 -2.97 -6.95
CA SER A 104 4.19 -3.79 -7.71
C SER A 104 3.52 -4.52 -8.88
N THR A 105 2.27 -4.98 -8.68
CA THR A 105 1.49 -5.63 -9.75
C THR A 105 1.16 -4.67 -10.88
N GLU A 106 0.74 -3.44 -10.59
CA GLU A 106 0.47 -2.41 -11.60
C GLU A 106 1.75 -1.98 -12.32
N LEU A 107 2.87 -1.88 -11.61
CA LEU A 107 4.17 -1.59 -12.21
C LEU A 107 4.60 -2.69 -13.20
N LEU A 108 4.37 -3.96 -12.85
CA LEU A 108 4.61 -5.09 -13.74
C LEU A 108 3.73 -5.06 -14.98
N ILE A 109 2.44 -4.72 -14.85
CA ILE A 109 1.53 -4.53 -16.00
C ILE A 109 2.06 -3.45 -16.93
N ILE A 110 2.45 -2.28 -16.38
CA ILE A 110 3.02 -1.19 -17.18
C ILE A 110 4.30 -1.63 -17.89
N ALA A 111 5.15 -2.43 -17.23
CA ALA A 111 6.36 -2.96 -17.84
C ALA A 111 6.04 -3.90 -19.02
N TYR A 112 5.06 -4.78 -18.86
CA TYR A 112 4.56 -5.63 -19.93
C TYR A 112 4.01 -4.81 -21.10
N GLU A 113 3.14 -3.83 -20.85
CA GLU A 113 2.56 -2.95 -21.89
C GLU A 113 3.62 -2.15 -22.65
N LYS A 114 4.74 -1.83 -21.99
CA LYS A 114 5.88 -1.14 -22.60
C LYS A 114 6.87 -2.09 -23.30
N GLY A 115 6.57 -3.39 -23.36
CA GLY A 115 7.40 -4.38 -24.06
C GLY A 115 8.66 -4.80 -23.31
N TYR A 116 8.78 -4.54 -22.00
CA TYR A 116 9.94 -4.97 -21.21
C TYR A 116 10.02 -6.51 -21.08
N LEU A 117 8.91 -7.22 -21.27
CA LEU A 117 8.86 -8.69 -21.26
C LEU A 117 8.99 -9.30 -22.67
N SER A 118 9.07 -8.49 -23.73
CA SER A 118 9.10 -8.98 -25.13
C SER A 118 10.23 -9.97 -25.43
N HIS A 119 11.35 -9.89 -24.71
CA HIS A 119 12.48 -10.79 -24.85
C HIS A 119 12.16 -12.26 -24.49
N PHE A 120 11.04 -12.52 -23.81
CA PHE A 120 10.53 -13.86 -23.54
C PHE A 120 9.81 -14.50 -24.74
N GLY A 121 9.54 -13.76 -25.82
CA GLY A 121 8.92 -14.30 -27.05
C GLY A 121 7.56 -14.96 -26.77
N GLU A 122 7.38 -16.21 -27.19
CA GLU A 122 6.14 -16.98 -26.94
C GLU A 122 5.81 -17.14 -25.44
N MET A 123 6.83 -16.99 -24.57
CA MET A 123 6.67 -17.08 -23.12
C MET A 123 6.32 -15.73 -22.47
N GLU A 124 6.16 -14.65 -23.24
CA GLU A 124 5.88 -13.31 -22.68
C GLU A 124 4.62 -13.30 -21.81
N ARG A 125 3.49 -13.82 -22.32
CA ARG A 125 2.24 -13.88 -21.57
C ARG A 125 2.28 -14.86 -20.39
N PRO A 126 2.81 -16.09 -20.52
CA PRO A 126 3.07 -16.95 -19.37
C PRO A 126 3.99 -16.32 -18.31
N ALA A 127 5.02 -15.59 -18.72
CA ALA A 127 5.95 -14.92 -17.81
C ALA A 127 5.25 -13.79 -17.03
N LEU A 128 4.38 -13.02 -17.69
CA LEU A 128 3.53 -12.04 -17.02
C LEU A 128 2.64 -12.69 -15.96
N GLU A 129 1.90 -13.74 -16.36
CA GLU A 129 0.99 -14.45 -15.46
C GLU A 129 1.73 -15.03 -14.25
N ALA A 130 2.84 -15.74 -14.47
CA ALA A 130 3.65 -16.30 -13.41
C ALA A 130 4.19 -15.20 -12.47
N SER A 131 4.57 -14.05 -13.01
CA SER A 131 5.09 -12.92 -12.23
C SER A 131 4.00 -12.26 -11.38
N LEU A 132 2.77 -12.12 -11.88
CA LEU A 132 1.62 -11.63 -11.11
C LEU A 132 1.28 -12.56 -9.94
N TYR A 133 1.27 -13.88 -10.19
CA TYR A 133 1.09 -14.86 -9.12
C TYR A 133 2.24 -14.84 -8.12
N SER A 134 3.49 -14.71 -8.58
CA SER A 134 4.65 -14.58 -7.71
C SER A 134 4.53 -13.37 -6.77
N LEU A 135 4.14 -12.21 -7.28
CA LEU A 135 3.90 -11.01 -6.48
C LEU A 135 2.77 -11.21 -5.46
N LYS A 136 1.66 -11.83 -5.87
CA LYS A 136 0.55 -12.18 -4.96
C LYS A 136 1.02 -13.07 -3.81
N PHE A 137 1.81 -14.10 -4.10
CA PHE A 137 2.34 -15.02 -3.07
C PHE A 137 3.48 -14.40 -2.25
N ALA A 138 4.13 -13.35 -2.75
CA ALA A 138 5.11 -12.56 -2.00
C ALA A 138 4.47 -11.54 -1.02
N GLY A 139 3.14 -11.44 -0.98
CA GLY A 139 2.42 -10.61 -0.02
C GLY A 139 1.82 -9.32 -0.60
N THR A 140 1.91 -9.08 -1.91
CA THR A 140 1.19 -7.95 -2.53
C THR A 140 -0.31 -8.15 -2.41
N SER A 141 -1.03 -7.15 -1.89
CA SER A 141 -2.49 -7.21 -1.74
C SER A 141 -3.19 -7.12 -3.11
N THR A 142 -3.25 -8.25 -3.81
CA THR A 142 -3.91 -8.42 -5.11
C THR A 142 -4.73 -9.72 -5.08
N SER A 143 -6.00 -9.63 -5.46
CA SER A 143 -6.92 -10.77 -5.54
C SER A 143 -6.70 -11.63 -6.80
N PHE A 144 -7.21 -12.86 -6.80
CA PHE A 144 -7.19 -13.70 -7.99
C PHE A 144 -8.03 -13.09 -9.13
N ASP A 145 -9.20 -12.53 -8.79
CA ASP A 145 -10.06 -11.80 -9.73
C ASP A 145 -9.35 -10.61 -10.40
N GLU A 146 -8.50 -9.88 -9.67
CA GLU A 146 -7.70 -8.80 -10.23
C GLU A 146 -6.67 -9.33 -11.23
N ILE A 147 -5.97 -10.42 -10.89
CA ILE A 147 -5.01 -11.06 -11.81
C ILE A 147 -5.73 -11.49 -13.09
N ASP A 148 -6.90 -12.14 -12.98
CA ASP A 148 -7.68 -12.55 -14.14
C ASP A 148 -8.15 -11.35 -14.97
N SER A 149 -8.51 -10.24 -14.32
CA SER A 149 -8.85 -8.99 -14.99
C SER A 149 -7.64 -8.42 -15.75
N PHE A 150 -6.46 -8.39 -15.14
CA PHE A 150 -5.23 -7.91 -15.79
C PHE A 150 -4.83 -8.78 -17.00
N LEU A 151 -5.04 -10.09 -16.91
CA LEU A 151 -4.73 -11.03 -18.00
C LEU A 151 -5.80 -11.06 -19.11
N GLY A 152 -6.87 -10.29 -18.97
CA GLY A 152 -8.00 -10.26 -19.90
C GLY A 152 -8.79 -11.58 -19.92
N LYS A 153 -8.79 -12.35 -18.82
CA LYS A 153 -9.52 -13.62 -18.70
C LYS A 153 -11.00 -13.44 -18.37
N LYS A 154 -11.42 -12.23 -17.95
CA LYS A 154 -12.84 -11.87 -17.81
C LYS A 154 -13.43 -11.47 -19.16
N GLY A 155 -13.90 -12.47 -19.89
CA GLY A 155 -14.62 -12.34 -21.14
C GLY A 155 -15.03 -13.70 -21.69
N LEU A 156 -15.99 -14.35 -21.02
CA LEU A 156 -16.88 -15.43 -21.51
C LEU A 156 -17.91 -15.72 -20.40
N LYS A 157 -18.95 -14.87 -20.34
CA LYS A 157 -20.28 -15.30 -19.94
C LYS A 157 -21.12 -15.35 -21.20
#